data_AF-A0A2N5CX72-F1
#
_entry.id   AF-A0A2N5CX72-F1
#
_cell.length_a   1.000
_cell.length_b   1.000
_cell.length_c   1.000
_cell.angle_alpha   90.00
_cell.angle_beta   90.00
_cell.angle_gamma   90.00
#
_symmetry.space_group_name_H-M   'P 1'
#
loop_
_entity.id
_entity.type
_entity.pdbx_description
1 polymer ?
#
loop_
_entity_poly.entity_id
_entity_poly.type
_entity_poly.pdbx_seq_one_letter_code
_entity_poly.pdbx_strand_id
1 'polypeptide(L)'
;MTAVSLNTQSSVSGSGGGRSSDYVVRSGDTLSAIAEKHGVSLDALIRANPQITNPNVIRPGQEVSLPTGAAAEPRSYTVEAGDNLSSIGAEFGVSWQSIAQANRLSNPNLINVGQELLIPGGGAAARPAPAATTETATTPGATATGQATGVLPSTQGMSEAQKYELYSGYVNAYGDAQAKADLAAGKQVILGLRTETSLNANGGKGAYDDRVVVLQKGGKVQEFAANTEPSAQYDGRYGADFNGDGRKELGRIAEGTVTFQKSTSSSLGNVLRPTENHAIQRDTNHDGRIDDNDAKGKGVSTDNSFLFHAGGNSNTGSAGCQTLKPGDFQSFWNGLGNQGAFNYVLVNVDRQGPPGGATVTTQTQGSSDARIGALSERYETGGRGPGTVSSGAGDPGGVSYGTYQLAGNRGRPQQFLAAEGRQWAAEFGGAAPGSASFTATWKAIAAREPEKFEAAQHDYIQRTHYQVQLDTVKTATGLDLSTRSAAIRDVVWSTSVQHGPETGAIVKAMARVEGQGLSPADGKAYDRALINAIYDERSKRNDAGQLAYFTSASAGVQVSVANRFASERQDALAMLGR
;
A
#
# COMPACT_ATOMS: atom_id res chain seq x y z
N MET A 1 81.15 7.53 8.34
CA MET A 1 80.43 8.81 8.10
C MET A 1 79.33 8.55 7.10
N THR A 2 78.24 9.29 7.30
CA THR A 2 76.89 9.24 6.73
C THR A 2 76.82 9.57 5.22
N ALA A 3 75.70 9.16 4.60
CA ALA A 3 74.96 9.72 3.44
C ALA A 3 74.65 8.63 2.41
N VAL A 4 73.42 8.11 2.29
CA VAL A 4 72.22 8.69 1.62
C VAL A 4 72.50 9.10 0.16
N SER A 5 72.03 8.32 -0.81
CA SER A 5 70.85 8.68 -1.63
C SER A 5 70.48 7.64 -2.70
N LEU A 6 69.16 7.44 -2.81
CA LEU A 6 68.32 7.16 -3.99
C LEU A 6 68.61 5.91 -4.86
N ASN A 7 67.63 4.99 -4.90
CA ASN A 7 67.28 4.39 -6.18
C ASN A 7 65.77 4.13 -6.30
N THR A 8 65.26 4.59 -7.43
CA THR A 8 63.86 4.72 -7.84
C THR A 8 63.20 3.37 -8.15
N GLN A 9 61.95 3.17 -7.70
CA GLN A 9 61.11 2.06 -8.13
C GLN A 9 60.27 2.44 -9.35
N SER A 10 60.19 1.52 -10.32
CA SER A 10 59.02 1.33 -11.18
C SER A 10 58.87 -0.14 -11.55
N SER A 11 57.74 -0.68 -11.07
CA SER A 11 56.88 -1.75 -11.58
C SER A 11 57.37 -2.69 -12.70
N VAL A 12 57.20 -4.00 -12.51
CA VAL A 12 56.43 -4.87 -13.44
C VAL A 12 55.76 -5.99 -12.64
N SER A 13 54.45 -6.15 -12.84
CA SER A 13 53.60 -7.22 -12.33
C SER A 13 53.81 -8.53 -13.11
N GLY A 14 53.82 -9.66 -12.39
CA GLY A 14 53.80 -11.01 -12.95
C GLY A 14 53.20 -12.03 -11.97
N SER A 15 51.92 -12.33 -12.21
CA SER A 15 51.13 -13.55 -11.91
C SER A 15 51.63 -14.58 -10.88
N GLY A 16 50.76 -14.86 -9.90
CA GLY A 16 50.70 -16.13 -9.18
C GLY A 16 49.27 -16.66 -9.20
N GLY A 17 49.02 -17.70 -10.00
CA GLY A 17 47.72 -18.37 -10.12
C GLY A 17 47.42 -19.30 -8.95
N GLY A 18 46.31 -19.04 -8.27
CA GLY A 18 45.60 -20.01 -7.42
C GLY A 18 44.57 -20.74 -8.28
N ARG A 19 44.58 -22.08 -8.26
CA ARG A 19 43.59 -22.91 -8.97
C ARG A 19 42.18 -22.58 -8.47
N SER A 20 41.31 -22.10 -9.36
CA SER A 20 39.88 -21.95 -9.11
C SER A 20 39.28 -23.32 -8.79
N SER A 21 38.52 -23.42 -7.70
CA SER A 21 37.69 -24.60 -7.48
C SER A 21 36.46 -24.45 -8.35
N ASP A 22 36.46 -25.06 -9.53
CA ASP A 22 35.33 -25.00 -10.44
C ASP A 22 34.20 -25.92 -9.94
N TYR A 23 33.00 -25.37 -9.76
CA TYR A 23 31.80 -26.10 -9.38
C TYR A 23 31.00 -26.46 -10.64
N VAL A 24 30.67 -27.74 -10.83
CA VAL A 24 29.85 -28.20 -11.96
C VAL A 24 28.38 -28.21 -11.54
N VAL A 25 27.57 -27.38 -12.20
CA VAL A 25 26.14 -27.19 -11.96
C VAL A 25 25.38 -28.51 -12.12
N ARG A 26 24.50 -28.83 -11.18
CA ARG A 26 23.63 -30.01 -11.20
C ARG A 26 22.18 -29.63 -11.50
N SER A 27 21.36 -30.62 -11.87
CA SER A 27 19.93 -30.41 -12.07
C SER A 27 19.27 -29.89 -10.79
N GLY A 28 18.66 -28.71 -10.87
CA GLY A 28 18.03 -28.02 -9.74
C GLY A 28 18.91 -26.97 -9.04
N ASP A 29 20.18 -26.81 -9.43
CA ASP A 29 21.04 -25.77 -8.85
C ASP A 29 20.67 -24.36 -9.35
N THR A 30 20.89 -23.36 -8.49
CA THR A 30 20.88 -21.93 -8.84
C THR A 30 22.21 -21.30 -8.41
N LEU A 31 22.64 -20.20 -9.04
CA LEU A 31 23.84 -19.49 -8.61
C LEU A 31 23.73 -19.01 -7.16
N SER A 32 22.52 -18.65 -6.70
CA SER A 32 22.27 -18.26 -5.31
C SER A 32 22.49 -19.43 -4.33
N ALA A 33 21.98 -20.61 -4.63
CA ALA A 33 22.17 -21.80 -3.78
C ALA A 33 23.62 -22.30 -3.81
N ILE A 34 24.33 -22.17 -4.94
CA ILE A 34 25.76 -22.49 -5.05
C ILE A 34 26.58 -21.48 -4.22
N ALA A 35 26.30 -20.19 -4.33
CA ALA A 35 26.96 -19.14 -3.55
C ALA A 35 26.81 -19.38 -2.05
N GLU A 36 25.57 -19.63 -1.61
CA GLU A 36 25.24 -19.94 -0.21
C GLU A 36 25.97 -21.18 0.29
N LYS A 37 25.91 -22.29 -0.47
CA LYS A 37 26.56 -23.56 -0.12
C LYS A 37 28.09 -23.43 0.01
N HIS A 38 28.69 -22.53 -0.76
CA HIS A 38 30.13 -22.34 -0.80
C HIS A 38 30.61 -21.12 -0.01
N GLY A 39 29.73 -20.45 0.74
CA GLY A 39 30.08 -19.34 1.63
C GLY A 39 30.65 -18.12 0.90
N VAL A 40 30.28 -17.92 -0.37
CA VAL A 40 30.70 -16.78 -1.19
C VAL A 40 29.49 -15.94 -1.55
N SER A 41 29.65 -14.63 -1.77
CA SER A 41 28.50 -13.79 -2.13
C SER A 41 28.05 -14.07 -3.57
N LEU A 42 26.74 -13.99 -3.83
CA LEU A 42 26.18 -14.19 -5.17
C LEU A 42 26.80 -13.21 -6.18
N ASP A 43 27.02 -11.95 -5.79
CA ASP A 43 27.67 -10.95 -6.64
C ASP A 43 29.16 -11.23 -6.87
N ALA A 44 29.89 -11.74 -5.88
CA ALA A 44 31.27 -12.17 -6.09
C ALA A 44 31.31 -13.40 -7.01
N LEU A 45 30.34 -14.30 -6.87
CA LEU A 45 30.19 -15.46 -7.74
C LEU A 45 29.84 -15.04 -9.17
N ILE A 46 28.91 -14.10 -9.37
CA ILE A 46 28.56 -13.56 -10.69
C ILE A 46 29.75 -12.84 -11.32
N ARG A 47 30.47 -12.01 -10.55
CA ARG A 47 31.68 -11.31 -11.03
C ARG A 47 32.82 -12.26 -11.37
N ALA A 48 32.96 -13.36 -10.63
CA ALA A 48 33.92 -14.42 -10.92
C ALA A 48 33.53 -15.26 -12.16
N ASN A 49 32.29 -15.13 -12.62
CA ASN A 49 31.74 -15.88 -13.75
C ASN A 49 31.17 -14.96 -14.85
N PRO A 50 31.99 -14.05 -15.43
CA PRO A 50 31.53 -13.11 -16.45
C PRO A 50 31.04 -13.81 -17.73
N GLN A 51 31.41 -15.08 -17.95
CA GLN A 51 30.90 -15.92 -19.02
C GLN A 51 29.41 -16.27 -18.87
N ILE A 52 28.83 -16.12 -17.68
CA ILE A 52 27.41 -16.35 -17.43
C ILE A 52 26.64 -15.06 -17.70
N THR A 53 26.23 -14.87 -18.96
CA THR A 53 25.56 -13.64 -19.41
C THR A 53 24.18 -13.44 -18.77
N ASN A 54 23.53 -14.53 -18.33
CA ASN A 54 22.29 -14.47 -17.56
C ASN A 54 22.43 -15.28 -16.27
N PRO A 55 22.63 -14.62 -15.10
CA PRO A 55 22.80 -15.27 -13.81
C PRO A 55 21.64 -16.15 -13.36
N ASN A 56 20.44 -15.96 -13.93
CA ASN A 56 19.25 -16.76 -13.61
C ASN A 56 19.12 -18.01 -14.47
N VAL A 57 20.03 -18.24 -15.41
CA VAL A 57 19.99 -19.38 -16.34
C VAL A 57 21.34 -20.08 -16.33
N ILE A 58 21.47 -21.06 -15.44
CA ILE A 58 22.57 -22.03 -15.45
C ILE A 58 22.05 -23.40 -15.88
N ARG A 59 22.85 -24.15 -16.63
CA ARG A 59 22.48 -25.47 -17.16
C ARG A 59 23.23 -26.56 -16.41
N PRO A 60 22.61 -27.72 -16.16
CA PRO A 60 23.34 -28.87 -15.62
C PRO A 60 24.55 -29.21 -16.51
N GLY A 61 25.71 -29.40 -15.89
CA GLY A 61 27.00 -29.58 -16.56
C GLY A 61 27.78 -28.29 -16.85
N GLN A 62 27.20 -27.11 -16.59
CA GLN A 62 27.89 -25.82 -16.72
C GLN A 62 28.90 -25.61 -15.59
N GLU A 63 30.09 -25.11 -15.90
CA GLU A 63 31.12 -24.82 -14.90
C GLU A 63 30.97 -23.39 -14.33
N VAL A 64 31.08 -23.30 -13.02
CA VAL A 64 31.00 -22.06 -12.23
C VAL A 64 32.28 -21.94 -11.41
N SER A 65 33.10 -20.95 -11.72
CA SER A 65 34.32 -20.62 -11.00
C SER A 65 33.98 -20.00 -9.64
N LEU A 66 34.31 -20.70 -8.56
CA LEU A 66 34.14 -20.15 -7.22
C LEU A 66 35.26 -19.13 -6.93
N PRO A 67 34.94 -17.90 -6.48
CA PRO A 67 35.96 -16.91 -6.14
C PRO A 67 36.80 -17.39 -4.94
N THR A 68 38.13 -17.40 -5.09
CA THR A 68 39.07 -17.70 -4.01
C THR A 68 39.88 -16.44 -3.68
N GLY A 69 39.53 -15.75 -2.59
CA GLY A 69 40.23 -14.53 -2.18
C GLY A 69 39.76 -13.97 -0.84
N ALA A 70 40.60 -14.18 0.19
CA ALA A 70 40.72 -13.53 1.49
C ALA A 70 39.42 -13.06 2.20
N ALA A 71 38.94 -13.88 3.13
CA ALA A 71 38.03 -13.44 4.18
C ALA A 71 38.71 -12.33 5.01
N ALA A 72 38.24 -11.09 4.89
CA ALA A 72 38.65 -10.02 5.79
C ALA A 72 38.04 -10.25 7.18
N GLU A 73 38.81 -9.94 8.22
CA GLU A 73 38.39 -10.13 9.62
C GLU A 73 37.10 -9.34 9.91
N PRO A 74 36.16 -9.93 10.69
CA PRO A 74 34.90 -9.28 11.01
C PRO A 74 35.11 -8.04 11.89
N ARG A 75 34.34 -6.97 11.63
CA ARG A 75 34.41 -5.69 12.35
C ARG A 75 33.12 -5.44 13.13
N SER A 76 33.19 -4.76 14.28
CA SER A 76 31.98 -4.32 15.00
C SER A 76 31.55 -2.93 14.52
N TYR A 77 30.26 -2.73 14.31
CA TYR A 77 29.65 -1.47 13.89
C TYR A 77 28.45 -1.14 14.80
N THR A 78 28.39 0.06 15.36
CA THR A 78 27.27 0.50 16.18
C THR A 78 26.26 1.24 15.31
N VAL A 79 25.02 0.73 15.26
CA VAL A 79 23.94 1.26 14.43
C VAL A 79 23.60 2.70 14.81
N GLU A 80 23.63 3.61 13.83
CA GLU A 80 23.26 5.02 13.98
C GLU A 80 21.80 5.28 13.57
N ALA A 81 21.26 6.45 13.93
CA ALA A 81 19.89 6.81 13.58
C ALA A 81 19.72 6.97 12.07
N GLY A 82 18.87 6.13 11.48
CA GLY A 82 18.64 6.08 10.03
C GLY A 82 19.33 4.91 9.32
N ASP A 83 20.15 4.15 10.02
CA ASP A 83 20.79 2.95 9.47
C ASP A 83 19.81 1.78 9.28
N ASN A 84 20.07 0.99 8.25
CA ASN A 84 19.49 -0.34 8.08
C ASN A 84 20.58 -1.30 7.56
N LEU A 85 20.36 -2.61 7.63
CA LEU A 85 21.37 -3.58 7.21
C LEU A 85 21.79 -3.44 5.74
N SER A 86 20.93 -2.88 4.88
CA SER A 86 21.27 -2.62 3.47
C SER A 86 22.15 -1.39 3.31
N SER A 87 21.92 -0.30 4.05
CA SER A 87 22.80 0.88 4.03
C SER A 87 24.16 0.58 4.67
N ILE A 88 24.18 -0.11 5.80
CA ILE A 88 25.40 -0.59 6.47
C ILE A 88 26.13 -1.58 5.56
N GLY A 89 25.40 -2.52 4.95
CA GLY A 89 25.98 -3.47 4.01
C GLY A 89 26.63 -2.79 2.80
N ALA A 90 25.93 -1.82 2.20
CA ALA A 90 26.47 -1.04 1.10
C ALA A 90 27.73 -0.25 1.50
N GLU A 91 27.74 0.33 2.70
CA GLU A 91 28.88 1.06 3.24
C GLU A 91 30.12 0.17 3.41
N PHE A 92 29.94 -1.04 3.94
CA PHE A 92 31.03 -1.98 4.19
C PHE A 92 31.29 -2.96 3.04
N GLY A 93 30.57 -2.84 1.93
CA GLY A 93 30.69 -3.70 0.75
C GLY A 93 30.28 -5.16 0.99
N VAL A 94 29.35 -5.39 1.91
CA VAL A 94 28.87 -6.72 2.32
C VAL A 94 27.34 -6.77 2.24
N SER A 95 26.75 -7.94 1.99
CA SER A 95 25.28 -8.00 1.87
C SER A 95 24.60 -7.92 3.23
N TRP A 96 23.41 -7.32 3.26
CA TRP A 96 22.60 -7.25 4.48
C TRP A 96 22.27 -8.65 5.03
N GLN A 97 22.11 -9.66 4.16
CA GLN A 97 21.90 -11.05 4.55
C GLN A 97 23.10 -11.62 5.30
N SER A 98 24.31 -11.25 4.88
CA SER A 98 25.56 -11.69 5.53
C SER A 98 25.70 -11.07 6.92
N ILE A 99 25.38 -9.77 7.05
CA ILE A 99 25.36 -9.09 8.36
C ILE A 99 24.29 -9.71 9.26
N ALA A 100 23.09 -9.96 8.75
CA ALA A 100 22.00 -10.56 9.51
C ALA A 100 22.37 -11.95 10.02
N GLN A 101 22.99 -12.78 9.18
CA GLN A 101 23.40 -14.13 9.54
C GLN A 101 24.56 -14.14 10.54
N ALA A 102 25.57 -13.28 10.35
CA ALA A 102 26.71 -13.15 11.25
C ALA A 102 26.29 -12.71 12.67
N ASN A 103 25.21 -11.91 12.76
CA ASN A 103 24.63 -11.44 14.02
C ASN A 103 23.45 -12.29 14.51
N ARG A 104 23.13 -13.39 13.82
CA ARG A 104 21.98 -14.28 14.10
C ARG A 104 20.67 -13.49 14.28
N LEU A 105 20.48 -12.46 13.47
CA LEU A 105 19.29 -11.63 13.49
C LEU A 105 18.11 -12.43 12.93
N SER A 106 17.17 -12.76 13.81
CA SER A 106 15.91 -13.44 13.46
C SER A 106 14.99 -12.54 12.64
N ASN A 107 15.16 -11.22 12.71
CA ASN A 107 14.55 -10.26 11.81
C ASN A 107 15.62 -9.28 11.26
N PRO A 108 16.07 -9.47 10.02
CA PRO A 108 17.06 -8.60 9.37
C PRO A 108 16.62 -7.14 9.18
N ASN A 109 15.31 -6.86 9.24
CA ASN A 109 14.78 -5.50 9.10
C ASN A 109 14.68 -4.77 10.46
N LEU A 110 15.10 -5.41 11.55
CA LEU A 110 15.02 -4.86 12.89
C LEU A 110 16.41 -4.80 13.53
N ILE A 111 17.04 -3.64 13.40
CA ILE A 111 18.27 -3.27 14.12
C ILE A 111 17.98 -1.98 14.90
N ASN A 112 18.47 -1.90 16.13
CA ASN A 112 18.19 -0.75 17.01
C ASN A 112 19.36 0.24 16.97
N VAL A 113 19.07 1.52 17.05
CA VAL A 113 20.13 2.54 17.24
C VAL A 113 20.90 2.23 18.52
N GLY A 114 22.23 2.24 18.43
CA GLY A 114 23.13 1.82 19.51
C GLY A 114 23.41 0.31 19.56
N GLN A 115 22.78 -0.51 18.72
CA GLN A 115 23.06 -1.94 18.61
C GLN A 115 24.41 -2.17 17.94
N GLU A 116 25.27 -2.99 18.55
CA GLU A 116 26.50 -3.45 17.89
C GLU A 116 26.22 -4.62 16.93
N LEU A 117 26.75 -4.53 15.72
CA LEU A 117 26.65 -5.52 14.68
C LEU A 117 28.04 -5.96 14.23
N LEU A 118 28.24 -7.27 14.16
CA LEU A 118 29.36 -7.93 13.52
C LEU A 118 29.20 -7.87 12.00
N ILE A 119 30.05 -7.10 11.34
CA ILE A 119 30.08 -6.95 9.89
C ILE A 119 31.11 -7.94 9.33
N PRO A 120 30.68 -9.02 8.64
CA PRO A 120 31.60 -10.03 8.13
C PRO A 120 32.29 -9.55 6.86
N GLY A 121 33.63 -9.46 6.85
CA GLY A 121 34.39 -9.36 5.60
C GLY A 121 34.44 -8.00 4.90
N GLY A 122 34.13 -6.88 5.57
CA GLY A 122 34.04 -5.56 4.93
C GLY A 122 35.39 -4.94 4.53
N GLY A 123 35.59 -4.71 3.22
CA GLY A 123 36.69 -3.91 2.68
C GLY A 123 36.48 -2.42 2.98
N ALA A 124 37.55 -1.69 3.30
CA ALA A 124 37.48 -0.30 3.74
C ALA A 124 37.10 0.68 2.62
N ALA A 125 36.08 1.51 2.84
CA ALA A 125 35.91 2.81 2.20
C ALA A 125 35.80 3.89 3.29
N ALA A 126 36.58 4.96 3.16
CA ALA A 126 36.75 6.00 4.17
C ALA A 126 35.77 7.18 3.99
N ARG A 127 35.25 7.68 5.12
CA ARG A 127 34.35 8.85 5.26
C ARG A 127 35.08 10.19 5.08
N PRO A 128 34.48 11.25 4.51
CA PRO A 128 34.82 12.64 4.83
C PRO A 128 34.03 13.10 6.07
N ALA A 129 34.75 13.62 7.07
CA ALA A 129 34.23 13.98 8.40
C ALA A 129 33.18 15.11 8.40
N PRO A 130 32.21 15.14 9.35
CA PRO A 130 31.26 16.23 9.52
C PRO A 130 31.89 17.42 10.27
N ALA A 131 31.58 18.63 9.83
CA ALA A 131 31.85 19.85 10.59
C ALA A 131 30.83 19.99 11.73
N ALA A 132 31.34 20.18 12.94
CA ALA A 132 30.58 20.46 14.15
C ALA A 132 30.11 21.92 14.17
N THR A 133 28.87 22.15 14.61
CA THR A 133 28.52 23.34 15.40
C THR A 133 27.53 22.98 16.49
N THR A 134 27.87 23.49 17.65
CA THR A 134 27.36 23.30 19.01
C THR A 134 25.93 23.76 19.26
N GLU A 135 25.34 23.10 20.27
CA GLU A 135 24.06 23.33 20.91
C GLU A 135 23.85 24.79 21.38
N THR A 136 22.60 25.25 21.32
CA THR A 136 22.00 26.02 22.42
C THR A 136 20.50 25.70 22.51
N ALA A 137 20.06 25.35 23.72
CA ALA A 137 18.71 24.92 24.04
C ALA A 137 17.70 26.08 24.16
N THR A 138 16.48 25.86 23.65
CA THR A 138 15.18 26.38 24.15
C THR A 138 14.01 25.58 23.55
N THR A 139 13.33 24.81 24.42
CA THR A 139 11.88 24.51 24.58
C THR A 139 10.93 24.30 23.36
N PRO A 140 9.99 23.34 23.41
CA PRO A 140 9.56 22.53 22.27
C PRO A 140 8.37 23.10 21.48
N GLY A 141 8.45 22.99 20.16
CA GLY A 141 7.35 23.34 19.26
C GLY A 141 7.76 23.17 17.81
N ALA A 142 7.69 21.95 17.28
CA ALA A 142 7.64 21.71 15.85
C ALA A 142 6.98 20.35 15.59
N THR A 143 5.70 20.41 15.23
CA THR A 143 4.88 19.32 14.70
C THR A 143 5.56 18.74 13.47
N ALA A 144 6.00 17.48 13.51
CA ALA A 144 6.37 16.74 12.32
C ALA A 144 5.08 16.34 11.58
N THR A 145 4.67 17.15 10.60
CA THR A 145 3.60 16.81 9.66
C THR A 145 4.09 15.66 8.76
N GLY A 146 3.40 14.52 8.77
CA GLY A 146 3.73 13.39 7.91
C GLY A 146 3.46 13.69 6.43
N GLN A 147 4.12 12.95 5.53
CA GLN A 147 3.90 13.07 4.09
C GLN A 147 2.46 12.67 3.71
N ALA A 148 1.85 13.44 2.80
CA ALA A 148 0.51 13.18 2.27
C ALA A 148 0.39 11.77 1.66
N THR A 149 -0.74 11.10 1.90
CA THR A 149 -0.96 9.70 1.50
C THR A 149 -2.00 9.54 0.38
N GLY A 150 -2.91 10.51 0.22
CA GLY A 150 -4.01 10.44 -0.76
C GLY A 150 -5.01 9.30 -0.55
N VAL A 151 -4.94 8.66 0.61
CA VAL A 151 -5.80 7.55 1.02
C VAL A 151 -6.08 7.68 2.50
N LEU A 152 -7.34 7.44 2.90
CA LEU A 152 -7.73 7.41 4.31
C LEU A 152 -6.89 6.39 5.10
N PRO A 153 -6.49 6.69 6.34
CA PRO A 153 -5.76 5.73 7.15
C PRO A 153 -6.61 4.48 7.38
N SER A 154 -6.05 3.28 7.22
CA SER A 154 -6.77 2.06 7.56
C SER A 154 -6.92 1.95 9.07
N THR A 155 -8.12 1.57 9.54
CA THR A 155 -8.40 1.27 10.95
C THR A 155 -8.89 -0.15 11.17
N GLN A 156 -8.81 -0.99 10.14
CA GLN A 156 -9.15 -2.39 10.22
C GLN A 156 -8.20 -3.10 11.19
N GLY A 157 -8.75 -3.82 12.17
CA GLY A 157 -7.96 -4.52 13.20
C GLY A 157 -7.42 -3.63 14.33
N MET A 158 -7.63 -2.32 14.28
CA MET A 158 -7.25 -1.42 15.38
C MET A 158 -8.21 -1.53 16.56
N SER A 159 -7.66 -1.62 17.77
CA SER A 159 -8.41 -1.42 19.01
C SER A 159 -8.95 0.02 19.11
N GLU A 160 -9.96 0.24 19.96
CA GLU A 160 -10.48 1.59 20.20
C GLU A 160 -9.39 2.56 20.70
N ALA A 161 -8.43 2.08 21.50
CA ALA A 161 -7.30 2.87 21.97
C ALA A 161 -6.36 3.28 20.82
N GLN A 162 -6.02 2.35 19.92
CA GLN A 162 -5.19 2.66 18.75
C GLN A 162 -5.89 3.62 17.78
N LYS A 163 -7.21 3.46 17.58
CA LYS A 163 -7.99 4.42 16.80
C LYS A 163 -7.98 5.80 17.46
N TYR A 164 -8.12 5.85 18.79
CA TYR A 164 -8.08 7.10 19.53
C TYR A 164 -6.71 7.78 19.39
N GLU A 165 -5.60 7.04 19.53
CA GLU A 165 -4.24 7.57 19.35
C GLU A 165 -4.02 8.12 17.94
N LEU A 166 -4.39 7.36 16.91
CA LEU A 166 -4.30 7.79 15.51
C LEU A 166 -5.04 9.11 15.28
N TYR A 167 -6.31 9.15 15.66
CA TYR A 167 -7.19 10.28 15.35
C TYR A 167 -6.97 11.49 16.25
N SER A 168 -6.64 11.28 17.52
CA SER A 168 -6.18 12.37 18.40
C SER A 168 -4.87 12.96 17.89
N GLY A 169 -4.00 12.15 17.26
CA GLY A 169 -2.84 12.63 16.52
C GLY A 169 -3.23 13.68 15.48
N TYR A 170 -4.18 13.36 14.58
CA TYR A 170 -4.68 14.30 13.57
C TYR A 170 -5.21 15.60 14.18
N VAL A 171 -6.02 15.51 15.25
CA VAL A 171 -6.53 16.70 15.96
C VAL A 171 -5.38 17.51 16.57
N ASN A 172 -4.38 16.86 17.15
CA ASN A 172 -3.25 17.56 17.77
C ASN A 172 -2.31 18.23 16.75
N ALA A 173 -2.19 17.65 15.57
CA ALA A 173 -1.35 18.21 14.51
C ALA A 173 -2.04 19.33 13.73
N TYR A 174 -3.30 19.11 13.34
CA TYR A 174 -4.01 19.95 12.37
C TYR A 174 -5.17 20.75 12.96
N GLY A 175 -5.63 20.41 14.16
CA GLY A 175 -6.60 21.20 14.89
C GLY A 175 -6.02 22.53 15.38
N ASP A 176 -6.88 23.51 15.62
CA ASP A 176 -6.50 24.75 16.29
C ASP A 176 -6.27 24.56 17.81
N ALA A 177 -5.92 25.65 18.50
CA ALA A 177 -5.68 25.61 19.94
C ALA A 177 -6.91 25.16 20.75
N GLN A 178 -8.12 25.52 20.31
CA GLN A 178 -9.37 25.22 21.02
C GLN A 178 -9.76 23.75 20.85
N ALA A 179 -9.61 23.18 19.64
CA ALA A 179 -9.82 21.77 19.37
C ALA A 179 -8.91 20.89 20.23
N LYS A 180 -7.63 21.27 20.36
CA LYS A 180 -6.66 20.57 21.23
C LYS A 180 -7.04 20.66 22.70
N ALA A 181 -7.40 21.85 23.16
CA ALA A 181 -7.83 22.07 24.54
C ALA A 181 -9.09 21.26 24.89
N ASP A 182 -10.07 21.24 23.99
CA ASP A 182 -11.32 20.51 24.19
C ASP A 182 -11.09 19.00 24.24
N LEU A 183 -10.28 18.45 23.33
CA LEU A 183 -9.93 17.03 23.36
C LEU A 183 -9.17 16.66 24.64
N ALA A 184 -8.21 17.49 25.07
CA ALA A 184 -7.45 17.28 26.30
C ALA A 184 -8.33 17.32 27.56
N ALA A 185 -9.36 18.17 27.55
CA ALA A 185 -10.38 18.29 28.60
C ALA A 185 -11.44 17.17 28.57
N GLY A 186 -11.36 16.23 27.61
CA GLY A 186 -12.31 15.12 27.48
C GLY A 186 -13.67 15.52 26.92
N LYS A 187 -13.77 16.68 26.27
CA LYS A 187 -14.92 17.01 25.43
C LYS A 187 -14.86 16.22 24.13
N GLN A 188 -16.00 16.09 23.47
CA GLN A 188 -16.07 15.51 22.14
C GLN A 188 -15.51 16.48 21.09
N VAL A 189 -14.65 15.97 20.22
CA VAL A 189 -14.12 16.66 19.03
C VAL A 189 -14.46 15.81 17.81
N ILE A 190 -14.84 16.46 16.71
CA ILE A 190 -15.15 15.79 15.46
C ILE A 190 -13.95 15.95 14.53
N LEU A 191 -13.49 14.86 13.93
CA LEU A 191 -12.44 14.85 12.91
C LEU A 191 -13.06 14.44 11.57
N GLY A 192 -12.81 15.22 10.52
CA GLY A 192 -13.09 14.85 9.13
C GLY A 192 -11.78 14.57 8.40
N LEU A 193 -11.70 13.41 7.76
CA LEU A 193 -10.62 13.05 6.86
C LEU A 193 -11.22 13.00 5.45
N ARG A 194 -10.84 13.98 4.62
CA ARG A 194 -11.28 14.15 3.24
C ARG A 194 -10.27 13.53 2.29
N THR A 195 -10.79 12.86 1.26
CA THR A 195 -10.06 12.53 0.03
C THR A 195 -10.60 13.35 -1.14
N GLU A 196 -9.73 13.75 -2.07
CA GLU A 196 -10.08 14.49 -3.26
C GLU A 196 -10.80 13.59 -4.27
N THR A 197 -12.12 13.73 -4.33
CA THR A 197 -12.97 13.00 -5.26
C THR A 197 -13.65 13.96 -6.24
N SER A 198 -13.80 13.53 -7.50
CA SER A 198 -14.52 14.33 -8.49
C SER A 198 -15.98 14.50 -8.08
N LEU A 199 -16.52 15.71 -8.26
CA LEU A 199 -17.92 16.04 -7.97
C LEU A 199 -18.90 15.20 -8.83
N ASN A 200 -18.40 14.67 -9.95
CA ASN A 200 -19.13 13.79 -10.87
C ASN A 200 -19.16 12.31 -10.42
N ALA A 201 -18.55 11.97 -9.27
CA ALA A 201 -18.58 10.62 -8.73
C ALA A 201 -20.01 10.11 -8.55
N ASN A 202 -20.18 8.79 -8.68
CA ASN A 202 -21.49 8.12 -8.57
C ASN A 202 -22.54 8.73 -9.54
N GLY A 203 -22.11 9.09 -10.75
CA GLY A 203 -22.96 9.73 -11.75
C GLY A 203 -23.44 11.11 -11.34
N GLY A 204 -22.61 11.87 -10.62
CA GLY A 204 -22.92 13.21 -10.12
C GLY A 204 -23.88 13.22 -8.93
N LYS A 205 -23.96 12.12 -8.17
CA LYS A 205 -24.77 12.04 -6.93
C LYS A 205 -23.93 12.18 -5.65
N GLY A 206 -22.62 12.35 -5.79
CA GLY A 206 -21.66 12.36 -4.68
C GLY A 206 -21.36 10.96 -4.13
N ALA A 207 -20.28 10.87 -3.35
CA ALA A 207 -19.77 9.64 -2.76
C ALA A 207 -19.59 9.79 -1.24
N TYR A 208 -19.77 8.69 -0.51
CA TYR A 208 -19.47 8.62 0.92
C TYR A 208 -18.12 7.92 1.13
N ASP A 209 -17.07 8.53 0.60
CA ASP A 209 -15.69 8.02 0.54
C ASP A 209 -14.75 8.71 1.53
N ASP A 210 -15.22 9.76 2.22
CA ASP A 210 -14.53 10.39 3.33
C ASP A 210 -14.83 9.68 4.65
N ARG A 211 -14.07 10.04 5.70
CA ARG A 211 -14.31 9.54 7.05
C ARG A 211 -14.55 10.66 8.04
N VAL A 212 -15.62 10.53 8.82
CA VAL A 212 -15.90 11.39 9.96
C VAL A 212 -15.80 10.59 11.23
N VAL A 213 -15.13 11.15 12.23
CA VAL A 213 -14.83 10.49 13.49
C VAL A 213 -15.25 11.37 14.65
N VAL A 214 -15.99 10.82 15.62
CA VAL A 214 -16.25 11.46 16.91
C VAL A 214 -15.26 10.92 17.93
N LEU A 215 -14.51 11.81 18.57
CA LEU A 215 -13.42 11.50 19.50
C LEU A 215 -13.71 12.09 20.87
N GLN A 216 -13.50 11.32 21.93
CA GLN A 216 -13.54 11.80 23.30
C GLN A 216 -12.48 11.09 24.14
N LYS A 217 -11.70 11.83 24.92
CA LYS A 217 -10.71 11.22 25.82
C LYS A 217 -11.40 10.30 26.82
N GLY A 218 -11.00 9.02 26.83
CA GLY A 218 -11.61 7.99 27.68
C GLY A 218 -13.01 7.55 27.24
N GLY A 219 -13.49 8.01 26.07
CA GLY A 219 -14.74 7.57 25.44
C GLY A 219 -14.49 6.66 24.24
N LYS A 220 -15.58 6.21 23.60
CA LYS A 220 -15.51 5.41 22.37
C LYS A 220 -15.16 6.27 21.16
N VAL A 221 -14.44 5.67 20.21
CA VAL A 221 -14.20 6.24 18.89
C VAL A 221 -15.29 5.76 17.94
N GLN A 222 -16.02 6.69 17.33
CA GLN A 222 -17.08 6.36 16.37
C GLN A 222 -16.68 6.85 14.98
N GLU A 223 -16.59 5.93 14.02
CA GLU A 223 -16.22 6.21 12.64
C GLU A 223 -17.44 6.10 11.74
N PHE A 224 -17.56 7.01 10.78
CA PHE A 224 -18.64 7.03 9.82
C PHE A 224 -18.10 7.33 8.41
N ALA A 225 -18.64 6.63 7.42
CA ALA A 225 -18.49 7.02 6.03
C ALA A 225 -19.25 8.33 5.81
N ALA A 226 -18.58 9.31 5.21
CA ALA A 226 -19.10 10.65 5.05
C ALA A 226 -18.78 11.19 3.67
N ASN A 227 -19.46 12.27 3.33
CA ASN A 227 -19.21 13.07 2.13
C ASN A 227 -18.84 14.47 2.59
N THR A 228 -17.69 14.97 2.13
CA THR A 228 -17.24 16.34 2.32
C THR A 228 -17.11 17.12 1.00
N GLU A 229 -17.45 16.47 -0.12
CA GLU A 229 -17.49 17.04 -1.47
C GLU A 229 -18.91 17.37 -1.93
N PRO A 230 -19.14 18.43 -2.70
CA PRO A 230 -20.44 18.68 -3.28
C PRO A 230 -20.77 17.67 -4.40
N SER A 231 -22.06 17.40 -4.56
CA SER A 231 -22.59 16.58 -5.63
C SER A 231 -22.80 17.43 -6.89
N ALA A 232 -22.25 16.99 -8.03
CA ALA A 232 -22.42 17.68 -9.33
C ALA A 232 -23.89 17.79 -9.77
N GLN A 233 -24.81 17.05 -9.16
CA GLN A 233 -26.24 17.28 -9.32
C GLN A 233 -26.59 18.76 -9.14
N TYR A 234 -25.98 19.48 -8.21
CA TYR A 234 -26.39 20.84 -7.90
C TYR A 234 -25.66 21.91 -8.74
N ASP A 235 -24.74 21.49 -9.60
CA ASP A 235 -23.90 22.37 -10.42
C ASP A 235 -24.74 23.30 -11.30
N GLY A 236 -24.35 24.58 -11.32
CA GLY A 236 -25.05 25.66 -12.01
C GLY A 236 -26.44 26.02 -11.45
N ARG A 237 -26.95 25.28 -10.45
CA ARG A 237 -28.31 25.46 -9.89
C ARG A 237 -28.29 26.06 -8.49
N TYR A 238 -27.36 25.60 -7.66
CA TYR A 238 -27.18 26.04 -6.27
C TYR A 238 -25.75 26.50 -6.03
N GLY A 239 -25.57 27.28 -4.97
CA GLY A 239 -24.29 27.95 -4.69
C GLY A 239 -24.38 29.46 -4.90
N ALA A 240 -23.20 30.10 -4.92
CA ALA A 240 -23.05 31.51 -5.27
C ALA A 240 -22.58 31.58 -6.73
N ASP A 241 -22.72 32.75 -7.37
CA ASP A 241 -21.97 33.09 -8.59
C ASP A 241 -20.79 33.97 -8.15
N PHE A 242 -19.69 33.29 -7.85
CA PHE A 242 -18.54 33.80 -7.14
C PHE A 242 -17.55 34.48 -8.09
N ASN A 243 -17.40 33.96 -9.30
CA ASN A 243 -16.54 34.56 -10.32
C ASN A 243 -17.27 35.63 -11.17
N GLY A 244 -18.61 35.69 -11.14
CA GLY A 244 -19.41 36.67 -11.88
C GLY A 244 -19.69 36.31 -13.33
N ASP A 245 -19.53 35.05 -13.73
CA ASP A 245 -19.77 34.57 -15.10
C ASP A 245 -21.24 34.22 -15.40
N GLY A 246 -22.10 34.28 -14.37
CA GLY A 246 -23.53 33.99 -14.47
C GLY A 246 -23.90 32.52 -14.19
N ARG A 247 -22.93 31.64 -13.93
CA ARG A 247 -23.13 30.28 -13.44
C ARG A 247 -22.85 30.22 -11.94
N LYS A 248 -23.60 29.39 -11.22
CA LYS A 248 -23.40 29.22 -9.77
C LYS A 248 -22.42 28.09 -9.50
N GLU A 249 -21.36 28.37 -8.74
CA GLU A 249 -20.35 27.38 -8.36
C GLU A 249 -20.77 26.58 -7.13
N LEU A 250 -20.53 25.28 -7.22
CA LEU A 250 -20.49 24.40 -6.06
C LEU A 250 -19.31 24.79 -5.18
N GLY A 251 -19.46 24.57 -3.88
CA GLY A 251 -18.40 24.82 -2.94
C GLY A 251 -18.29 23.74 -1.88
N ARG A 252 -17.17 23.74 -1.17
CA ARG A 252 -16.93 22.90 0.00
C ARG A 252 -16.24 23.69 1.09
N ILE A 253 -16.44 23.27 2.34
CA ILE A 253 -15.69 23.81 3.48
C ILE A 253 -14.19 23.56 3.24
N ALA A 254 -13.36 24.60 3.40
CA ALA A 254 -11.91 24.46 3.33
C ALA A 254 -11.36 23.63 4.50
N GLU A 255 -10.19 23.01 4.32
CA GLU A 255 -9.49 22.32 5.41
C GLU A 255 -9.15 23.30 6.55
N GLY A 256 -9.16 22.79 7.79
CA GLY A 256 -9.00 23.60 9.00
C GLY A 256 -9.97 23.23 10.11
N THR A 257 -10.05 24.06 11.15
CA THR A 257 -10.98 23.85 12.27
C THR A 257 -12.19 24.77 12.13
N VAL A 258 -13.40 24.21 12.26
CA VAL A 258 -14.67 24.95 12.28
C VAL A 258 -15.44 24.56 13.53
N THR A 259 -15.91 25.54 14.30
CA THR A 259 -16.79 25.26 15.44
C THR A 259 -18.25 25.13 14.97
N PHE A 260 -18.85 24.00 15.32
CA PHE A 260 -20.24 23.66 15.01
C PHE A 260 -21.08 23.58 16.29
N GLN A 261 -22.36 23.90 16.19
CA GLN A 261 -23.33 23.74 17.28
C GLN A 261 -24.56 22.96 16.82
N LYS A 262 -25.19 22.23 17.76
CA LYS A 262 -26.47 21.56 17.48
C LYS A 262 -27.55 22.59 17.14
N SER A 263 -28.28 22.32 16.07
CA SER A 263 -29.37 23.16 15.57
C SER A 263 -30.42 22.28 14.90
N THR A 264 -31.51 22.91 14.47
CA THR A 264 -32.50 22.30 13.57
C THR A 264 -32.61 23.09 12.27
N SER A 265 -33.07 22.41 11.23
CA SER A 265 -33.45 22.95 9.93
C SER A 265 -34.86 22.46 9.63
N SER A 266 -35.71 23.35 9.10
CA SER A 266 -37.09 22.99 8.74
C SER A 266 -37.16 21.91 7.66
N SER A 267 -36.16 21.82 6.77
CA SER A 267 -36.13 20.85 5.67
C SER A 267 -35.24 19.64 5.95
N LEU A 268 -34.21 19.78 6.78
CA LEU A 268 -33.19 18.74 7.02
C LEU A 268 -33.31 18.09 8.40
N GLY A 269 -34.16 18.62 9.28
CA GLY A 269 -34.27 18.15 10.66
C GLY A 269 -33.06 18.55 11.50
N ASN A 270 -32.48 17.59 12.23
CA ASN A 270 -31.32 17.84 13.07
C ASN A 270 -30.09 18.14 12.21
N VAL A 271 -29.37 19.21 12.54
CA VAL A 271 -28.15 19.62 11.83
C VAL A 271 -27.11 20.12 12.81
N LEU A 272 -25.83 20.00 12.45
CA LEU A 272 -24.82 20.87 13.02
C LEU A 272 -24.67 22.10 12.14
N ARG A 273 -24.67 23.28 12.77
CA ARG A 273 -24.48 24.56 12.10
C ARG A 273 -23.17 25.22 12.56
N PRO A 274 -22.35 25.77 11.65
CA PRO A 274 -21.19 26.57 12.04
C PRO A 274 -21.60 27.75 12.91
N THR A 275 -20.81 28.09 13.92
CA THR A 275 -21.06 29.26 14.77
C THR A 275 -20.67 30.57 14.10
N GLU A 276 -19.83 30.50 13.06
CA GLU A 276 -19.29 31.65 12.33
C GLU A 276 -19.09 31.33 10.83
N ASN A 277 -18.78 32.37 10.05
CA ASN A 277 -18.43 32.23 8.64
C ASN A 277 -17.06 31.58 8.51
N HIS A 278 -16.92 30.63 7.59
CA HIS A 278 -15.67 29.90 7.35
C HIS A 278 -15.33 29.89 5.87
N ALA A 279 -14.06 29.66 5.54
CA ALA A 279 -13.58 29.64 4.16
C ALA A 279 -14.21 28.50 3.34
N ILE A 280 -14.64 28.84 2.12
CA ILE A 280 -15.25 27.94 1.15
C ILE A 280 -14.36 27.90 -0.08
N GLN A 281 -14.00 26.70 -0.51
CA GLN A 281 -13.37 26.46 -1.81
C GLN A 281 -14.47 26.23 -2.85
N ARG A 282 -14.24 26.64 -4.10
CA ARG A 282 -15.27 26.62 -5.16
C ARG A 282 -14.73 26.09 -6.46
N ASP A 283 -15.56 25.33 -7.16
CA ASP A 283 -15.33 24.87 -8.54
C ASP A 283 -15.74 26.00 -9.50
N THR A 284 -14.81 26.91 -9.74
CA THR A 284 -15.00 28.14 -10.53
C THR A 284 -14.79 27.95 -12.01
N ASN A 285 -14.13 26.87 -12.42
CA ASN A 285 -13.97 26.52 -13.82
C ASN A 285 -15.01 25.47 -14.28
N HIS A 286 -15.81 24.93 -13.35
CA HIS A 286 -16.85 23.92 -13.55
C HIS A 286 -16.34 22.63 -14.19
N ASP A 287 -15.11 22.22 -13.86
CA ASP A 287 -14.53 20.97 -14.35
C ASP A 287 -14.90 19.75 -13.49
N GLY A 288 -15.62 19.98 -12.38
CA GLY A 288 -16.03 18.94 -11.45
C GLY A 288 -14.92 18.50 -10.50
N ARG A 289 -13.94 19.38 -10.26
CA ARG A 289 -12.95 19.31 -9.17
C ARG A 289 -12.84 20.67 -8.49
N ILE A 290 -12.35 20.66 -7.25
CA ILE A 290 -12.03 21.88 -6.51
C ILE A 290 -10.54 21.85 -6.19
N ASP A 291 -9.74 22.52 -7.00
CA ASP A 291 -8.27 22.47 -6.95
C ASP A 291 -7.62 23.83 -7.23
N ASP A 292 -6.30 23.85 -7.39
CA ASP A 292 -5.54 25.10 -7.56
C ASP A 292 -5.74 25.75 -8.94
N ASN A 293 -6.39 25.06 -9.89
CA ASN A 293 -6.77 25.62 -11.20
C ASN A 293 -8.06 26.44 -11.13
N ASP A 294 -8.73 26.46 -9.99
CA ASP A 294 -9.89 27.30 -9.75
C ASP A 294 -9.47 28.77 -9.64
N ALA A 295 -9.94 29.57 -10.60
CA ALA A 295 -9.70 30.99 -10.64
C ALA A 295 -10.25 31.67 -9.38
N LYS A 296 -9.46 32.57 -8.79
CA LYS A 296 -9.92 33.36 -7.64
C LYS A 296 -11.05 34.29 -8.08
N GLY A 297 -12.24 34.10 -7.53
CA GLY A 297 -13.40 34.96 -7.75
C GLY A 297 -13.35 36.27 -6.96
N LYS A 298 -14.49 36.77 -6.48
CA LYS A 298 -14.67 38.06 -5.78
C LYS A 298 -13.91 38.23 -4.45
N GLY A 299 -12.94 37.37 -4.12
CA GLY A 299 -12.11 37.43 -2.90
C GLY A 299 -11.93 36.06 -2.26
N VAL A 300 -11.97 36.01 -0.92
CA VAL A 300 -12.09 34.75 -0.17
C VAL A 300 -13.58 34.48 0.02
N SER A 301 -14.08 33.36 -0.50
CA SER A 301 -15.47 32.96 -0.25
C SER A 301 -15.59 32.50 1.19
N THR A 302 -16.50 33.10 1.96
CA THR A 302 -16.84 32.62 3.31
C THR A 302 -18.33 32.55 3.51
N ASP A 303 -18.81 31.51 4.21
CA ASP A 303 -20.23 31.30 4.50
C ASP A 303 -20.39 30.49 5.80
N ASN A 304 -21.58 30.50 6.40
CA ASN A 304 -21.98 29.61 7.49
C ASN A 304 -23.21 28.75 7.13
N SER A 305 -23.62 28.75 5.86
CA SER A 305 -24.75 27.98 5.34
C SER A 305 -24.42 26.50 5.08
N PHE A 306 -23.15 26.12 5.06
CA PHE A 306 -22.68 24.74 4.90
C PHE A 306 -22.85 23.98 6.23
N LEU A 307 -23.76 23.01 6.24
CA LEU A 307 -24.19 22.31 7.45
C LEU A 307 -23.61 20.89 7.52
N PHE A 308 -23.70 20.28 8.70
CA PHE A 308 -23.59 18.83 8.87
C PHE A 308 -24.99 18.22 9.00
N HIS A 309 -25.40 17.34 8.09
CA HIS A 309 -26.74 16.77 8.11
C HIS A 309 -26.83 15.36 7.48
N ALA A 310 -27.98 14.72 7.61
CA ALA A 310 -28.27 13.48 6.89
C ALA A 310 -28.39 13.75 5.37
N GLY A 311 -27.67 12.98 4.56
CA GLY A 311 -27.89 12.87 3.12
C GLY A 311 -28.92 11.79 2.79
N GLY A 312 -28.86 11.22 1.59
CA GLY A 312 -29.63 10.05 1.18
C GLY A 312 -28.79 8.76 1.16
N ASN A 313 -29.44 7.61 0.98
CA ASN A 313 -28.75 6.31 0.94
C ASN A 313 -27.84 6.13 -0.29
N SER A 314 -28.20 6.72 -1.42
CA SER A 314 -27.52 6.60 -2.72
C SER A 314 -27.15 7.94 -3.34
N ASN A 315 -27.33 9.03 -2.60
CA ASN A 315 -27.04 10.40 -3.01
C ASN A 315 -26.68 11.20 -1.76
N THR A 316 -25.62 11.98 -1.82
CA THR A 316 -25.14 12.73 -0.66
C THR A 316 -26.00 13.95 -0.36
N GLY A 317 -26.87 14.36 -1.30
CA GLY A 317 -27.86 15.42 -1.11
C GLY A 317 -27.22 16.78 -0.83
N SER A 318 -25.98 16.97 -1.27
CA SER A 318 -25.13 18.08 -0.83
C SER A 318 -24.68 18.94 -2.00
N ALA A 319 -24.91 20.25 -1.91
CA ALA A 319 -24.22 21.25 -2.74
C ALA A 319 -22.93 21.77 -2.05
N GLY A 320 -22.48 21.06 -1.00
CA GLY A 320 -21.24 21.31 -0.27
C GLY A 320 -21.28 21.08 1.25
N CYS A 321 -22.46 20.84 1.81
CA CYS A 321 -22.63 20.38 3.18
C CYS A 321 -21.90 19.06 3.45
N GLN A 322 -21.54 18.84 4.73
CA GLN A 322 -21.01 17.57 5.17
C GLN A 322 -22.17 16.63 5.45
N THR A 323 -22.15 15.44 4.84
CA THR A 323 -23.26 14.51 4.98
C THR A 323 -22.84 13.10 5.34
N LEU A 324 -23.74 12.43 6.07
CA LEU A 324 -23.68 11.01 6.35
C LEU A 324 -24.95 10.35 5.79
N LYS A 325 -24.91 9.04 5.55
CA LYS A 325 -26.14 8.29 5.27
C LYS A 325 -27.13 8.44 6.43
N PRO A 326 -28.45 8.40 6.20
CA PRO A 326 -29.45 8.61 7.24
C PRO A 326 -29.25 7.82 8.54
N GLY A 327 -28.98 6.52 8.45
CA GLY A 327 -28.75 5.67 9.63
C GLY A 327 -27.45 5.99 10.37
N ASP A 328 -26.40 6.34 9.62
CA ASP A 328 -25.12 6.75 10.18
C ASP A 328 -25.23 8.13 10.84
N PHE A 329 -25.96 9.07 10.21
CA PHE A 329 -26.24 10.38 10.80
C PHE A 329 -27.02 10.28 12.10
N GLN A 330 -28.01 9.38 12.17
CA GLN A 330 -28.74 9.14 13.41
C GLN A 330 -27.83 8.61 14.52
N SER A 331 -26.95 7.66 14.18
CA SER A 331 -25.96 7.10 15.11
C SER A 331 -24.94 8.14 15.58
N PHE A 332 -24.46 8.97 14.64
CA PHE A 332 -23.60 10.12 14.89
C PHE A 332 -24.27 11.11 15.84
N TRP A 333 -25.49 11.55 15.54
CA TRP A 333 -26.23 12.54 16.32
C TRP A 333 -26.47 12.09 17.77
N ASN A 334 -26.82 10.82 17.95
CA ASN A 334 -26.96 10.22 19.27
C ASN A 334 -25.61 10.14 20.01
N GLY A 335 -24.54 9.82 19.28
CA GLY A 335 -23.17 9.78 19.78
C GLY A 335 -22.69 11.12 20.34
N LEU A 336 -23.14 12.24 19.79
CA LEU A 336 -22.81 13.59 20.26
C LEU A 336 -23.40 13.94 21.65
N GLY A 337 -24.27 13.10 22.21
CA GLY A 337 -24.79 13.26 23.58
C GLY A 337 -25.39 14.64 23.87
N ASN A 338 -25.08 15.19 25.05
CA ASN A 338 -25.61 16.49 25.51
C ASN A 338 -24.68 17.67 25.22
N GLN A 339 -23.52 17.45 24.59
CA GLN A 339 -22.60 18.54 24.26
C GLN A 339 -23.25 19.43 23.19
N GLY A 340 -23.21 20.75 23.40
CA GLY A 340 -23.91 21.73 22.55
C GLY A 340 -23.10 22.21 21.35
N ALA A 341 -21.77 22.27 21.49
CA ALA A 341 -20.84 22.75 20.47
C ALA A 341 -19.62 21.83 20.33
N PHE A 342 -19.04 21.76 19.14
CA PHE A 342 -18.01 20.80 18.74
C PHE A 342 -17.01 21.48 17.82
N ASN A 343 -15.72 21.29 18.06
CA ASN A 343 -14.73 21.61 17.05
C ASN A 343 -14.70 20.49 16.02
N TYR A 344 -14.85 20.85 14.75
CA TYR A 344 -14.68 19.98 13.60
C TYR A 344 -13.35 20.28 12.96
N VAL A 345 -12.38 19.38 13.11
CA VAL A 345 -11.07 19.45 12.46
C VAL A 345 -11.18 18.72 11.13
N LEU A 346 -11.10 19.43 10.01
CA LEU A 346 -11.15 18.87 8.67
C LEU A 346 -9.75 18.84 8.06
N VAL A 347 -9.29 17.64 7.69
CA VAL A 347 -7.97 17.36 7.14
C VAL A 347 -8.13 16.75 5.75
N ASN A 348 -7.40 17.28 4.77
CA ASN A 348 -7.30 16.68 3.45
C ASN A 348 -6.11 15.72 3.40
N VAL A 349 -6.36 14.41 3.30
CA VAL A 349 -5.30 13.39 3.36
C VAL A 349 -4.46 13.30 2.08
N ASP A 350 -4.92 13.91 0.98
CA ASP A 350 -4.14 14.09 -0.25
C ASP A 350 -3.06 15.16 -0.11
N ARG A 351 -3.15 16.01 0.91
CA ARG A 351 -2.20 17.11 1.16
C ARG A 351 -1.48 16.97 2.50
N GLN A 352 -2.10 16.29 3.46
CA GLN A 352 -1.64 16.22 4.85
C GLN A 352 -1.57 14.76 5.31
N GLY A 353 -0.38 14.28 5.66
CA GLY A 353 -0.16 12.92 6.11
C GLY A 353 -0.62 12.68 7.56
N PRO A 354 -0.63 11.42 8.03
CA PRO A 354 -0.76 11.14 9.46
C PRO A 354 0.38 11.81 10.23
N PRO A 355 0.10 12.45 11.38
CA PRO A 355 1.14 13.19 12.09
C PRO A 355 2.17 12.30 12.78
N GLY A 356 3.42 12.74 12.78
CA GLY A 356 4.55 12.05 13.39
C GLY A 356 4.37 11.96 14.91
N GLY A 357 3.89 10.81 15.37
CA GLY A 357 3.50 10.56 16.75
C GLY A 357 2.24 9.69 16.85
N ALA A 358 1.37 9.75 15.84
CA ALA A 358 0.55 8.60 15.49
C ALA A 358 1.52 7.62 14.81
N THR A 359 2.13 6.75 15.60
CA THR A 359 2.66 5.50 15.08
C THR A 359 1.52 4.95 14.21
N VAL A 360 1.66 5.01 12.89
CA VAL A 360 1.12 3.94 12.06
C VAL A 360 1.89 2.74 12.58
N THR A 361 1.35 2.20 13.66
CA THR A 361 1.76 0.94 14.19
C THR A 361 1.28 0.02 13.09
N THR A 362 2.12 -0.19 12.08
CA THR A 362 2.34 -1.53 11.58
C THR A 362 2.95 -2.33 12.74
N GLN A 363 2.20 -2.43 13.85
CA GLN A 363 2.12 -3.65 14.60
C GLN A 363 1.53 -4.60 13.57
N THR A 364 2.43 -5.28 12.87
CA THR A 364 2.30 -6.70 12.73
C THR A 364 1.98 -7.19 14.14
N GLN A 365 0.69 -7.37 14.43
CA GLN A 365 0.28 -8.07 15.63
C GLN A 365 1.07 -9.39 15.63
N GLY A 366 1.83 -9.64 16.69
CA GLY A 366 1.92 -11.04 17.12
C GLY A 366 0.49 -11.39 17.54
N SER A 367 -0.31 -12.13 16.79
CA SER A 367 -0.05 -12.98 15.63
C SER A 367 -1.32 -12.98 14.76
N SER A 368 -1.19 -12.87 13.41
CA SER A 368 -2.08 -13.49 12.39
C SER A 368 -2.85 -12.65 11.35
N ASP A 369 -2.51 -11.41 10.99
CA ASP A 369 -3.08 -10.81 9.75
C ASP A 369 -1.95 -10.33 8.82
N ALA A 370 -1.54 -11.23 7.94
CA ALA A 370 -0.65 -10.93 6.82
C ALA A 370 -1.36 -10.00 5.81
N ARG A 371 -0.59 -9.21 5.04
CA ARG A 371 -1.07 -8.47 3.85
C ARG A 371 -1.99 -9.39 3.04
N ILE A 372 -3.19 -8.94 2.66
CA ILE A 372 -4.11 -9.75 1.84
C ILE A 372 -3.40 -10.13 0.53
N GLY A 373 -3.43 -11.40 0.17
CA GLY A 373 -2.65 -11.96 -0.93
C GLY A 373 -1.26 -12.49 -0.54
N ALA A 374 -0.81 -12.37 0.72
CA ALA A 374 0.51 -12.88 1.15
C ALA A 374 0.65 -14.39 0.98
N LEU A 375 -0.45 -15.15 1.08
CA LEU A 375 -0.48 -16.59 0.81
C LEU A 375 0.05 -16.92 -0.59
N SER A 376 -0.35 -16.10 -1.57
CA SER A 376 -0.14 -16.34 -2.99
C SER A 376 0.94 -15.45 -3.61
N GLU A 377 1.39 -14.41 -2.91
CA GLU A 377 2.39 -13.44 -3.34
C GLU A 377 3.64 -14.09 -3.93
N ARG A 378 4.27 -15.03 -3.19
CA ARG A 378 5.45 -15.78 -3.67
C ARG A 378 5.21 -16.57 -4.97
N TYR A 379 3.97 -16.94 -5.26
CA TYR A 379 3.59 -17.70 -6.47
C TYR A 379 3.11 -16.80 -7.61
N GLU A 380 2.53 -15.64 -7.30
CA GLU A 380 1.97 -14.69 -8.26
C GLU A 380 3.02 -13.71 -8.77
N THR A 381 3.80 -13.13 -7.86
CA THR A 381 4.82 -12.15 -8.20
C THR A 381 6.10 -12.85 -8.62
N GLY A 382 6.40 -14.05 -8.10
CA GLY A 382 7.65 -14.75 -8.35
C GLY A 382 8.88 -13.94 -7.91
N GLY A 383 8.71 -13.04 -6.93
CA GLY A 383 9.74 -12.09 -6.49
C GLY A 383 9.97 -10.91 -7.45
N ARG A 384 9.06 -10.69 -8.42
CA ARG A 384 9.13 -9.55 -9.34
C ARG A 384 8.81 -8.26 -8.61
N GLY A 385 9.72 -7.30 -8.69
CA GLY A 385 9.49 -5.94 -8.18
C GLY A 385 8.55 -5.12 -9.06
N PRO A 386 8.08 -3.96 -8.57
CA PRO A 386 7.10 -3.08 -9.22
C PRO A 386 7.57 -2.50 -10.56
N GLY A 387 8.88 -2.55 -10.84
CA GLY A 387 9.48 -2.12 -12.11
C GLY A 387 9.65 -3.23 -13.16
N THR A 388 9.20 -4.45 -12.88
CA THR A 388 9.41 -5.59 -13.79
C THR A 388 8.65 -5.38 -15.10
N VAL A 389 9.32 -5.57 -16.23
CA VAL A 389 8.72 -5.48 -17.57
C VAL A 389 9.10 -6.69 -18.41
N SER A 390 8.12 -7.41 -18.96
CA SER A 390 8.36 -8.54 -19.88
C SER A 390 8.39 -8.08 -21.33
N SER A 391 9.25 -8.66 -22.17
CA SER A 391 9.46 -8.19 -23.55
C SER A 391 8.31 -8.50 -24.54
N GLY A 392 7.31 -9.30 -24.13
CA GLY A 392 6.15 -9.64 -24.96
C GLY A 392 6.45 -10.43 -26.25
N ALA A 393 7.68 -10.94 -26.44
CA ALA A 393 8.05 -11.68 -27.64
C ALA A 393 7.38 -13.07 -27.67
N GLY A 394 6.29 -13.18 -28.45
CA GLY A 394 5.54 -14.42 -28.65
C GLY A 394 4.29 -14.59 -27.77
N ASP A 395 4.00 -13.64 -26.88
CA ASP A 395 2.82 -13.69 -26.01
C ASP A 395 1.64 -12.90 -26.60
N PRO A 396 0.41 -13.46 -26.60
CA PRO A 396 -0.79 -12.77 -27.07
C PRO A 396 -1.22 -11.62 -26.13
N GLY A 397 -0.42 -11.26 -25.13
CA GLY A 397 -0.64 -10.20 -24.12
C GLY A 397 0.19 -8.91 -24.34
N GLY A 398 1.12 -8.91 -25.29
CA GLY A 398 2.09 -7.81 -25.44
C GLY A 398 3.03 -7.68 -24.24
N VAL A 399 3.66 -6.51 -24.09
CA VAL A 399 4.55 -6.17 -22.97
C VAL A 399 3.73 -6.08 -21.68
N SER A 400 4.15 -6.78 -20.61
CA SER A 400 3.49 -6.75 -19.30
C SER A 400 4.31 -6.01 -18.26
N TYR A 401 3.64 -5.34 -17.33
CA TYR A 401 4.24 -4.37 -16.42
C TYR A 401 3.97 -4.66 -14.94
N GLY A 402 4.98 -4.47 -14.11
CA GLY A 402 4.86 -4.46 -12.67
C GLY A 402 4.79 -5.84 -12.00
N THR A 403 4.59 -5.81 -10.68
CA THR A 403 4.57 -6.96 -9.77
C THR A 403 3.56 -8.02 -10.21
N TYR A 404 2.41 -7.58 -10.71
CA TYR A 404 1.31 -8.43 -11.16
C TYR A 404 1.25 -8.65 -12.68
N GLN A 405 2.28 -8.20 -13.42
CA GLN A 405 2.38 -8.36 -14.88
C GLN A 405 1.13 -7.89 -15.62
N LEU A 406 0.78 -6.61 -15.45
CA LEU A 406 -0.32 -5.92 -16.12
C LEU A 406 -0.12 -5.93 -17.63
N ALA A 407 -0.92 -6.74 -18.35
CA ALA A 407 -0.82 -6.90 -19.79
C ALA A 407 -1.15 -5.60 -20.55
N GLY A 408 -0.18 -5.07 -21.29
CA GLY A 408 -0.30 -3.80 -22.02
C GLY A 408 -1.37 -3.81 -23.11
N ASN A 409 -1.53 -4.93 -23.81
CA ASN A 409 -2.54 -5.02 -24.88
C ASN A 409 -3.99 -5.13 -24.39
N ARG A 410 -4.19 -5.40 -23.10
CA ARG A 410 -5.51 -5.39 -22.44
C ARG A 410 -5.83 -4.03 -21.81
N GLY A 411 -4.98 -3.02 -22.03
CA GLY A 411 -5.18 -1.69 -21.46
C GLY A 411 -5.00 -1.61 -19.94
N ARG A 412 -4.47 -2.66 -19.29
CA ARG A 412 -4.37 -2.72 -17.82
C ARG A 412 -3.43 -1.67 -17.22
N PRO A 413 -2.25 -1.40 -17.80
CA PRO A 413 -1.40 -0.30 -17.34
C PRO A 413 -2.13 1.06 -17.40
N GLN A 414 -2.94 1.31 -18.43
CA GLN A 414 -3.71 2.55 -18.54
C GLN A 414 -4.86 2.61 -17.53
N GLN A 415 -5.55 1.50 -17.28
CA GLN A 415 -6.58 1.44 -16.24
C GLN A 415 -6.00 1.70 -14.85
N PHE A 416 -4.81 1.15 -14.58
CA PHE A 416 -4.05 1.43 -13.36
C PHE A 416 -3.69 2.92 -13.26
N LEU A 417 -3.08 3.48 -14.31
CA LEU A 417 -2.70 4.91 -14.35
C LEU A 417 -3.91 5.86 -14.30
N ALA A 418 -5.11 5.43 -14.70
CA ALA A 418 -6.32 6.23 -14.58
C ALA A 418 -6.83 6.33 -13.12
N ALA A 419 -6.40 5.44 -12.24
CA ALA A 419 -6.87 5.31 -10.86
C ALA A 419 -5.71 5.27 -9.86
N GLU A 420 -5.29 4.08 -9.39
CA GLU A 420 -4.28 3.93 -8.32
C GLU A 420 -2.90 4.47 -8.72
N GLY A 421 -2.61 4.47 -10.02
CA GLY A 421 -1.39 5.03 -10.60
C GLY A 421 -1.49 6.50 -11.00
N ARG A 422 -2.60 7.19 -10.70
CA ARG A 422 -2.90 8.54 -11.21
C ARG A 422 -1.83 9.57 -10.91
N GLN A 423 -1.19 9.48 -9.74
CA GLN A 423 -0.10 10.38 -9.34
C GLN A 423 1.09 10.37 -10.32
N TRP A 424 1.30 9.26 -11.04
CA TRP A 424 2.37 9.14 -12.03
C TRP A 424 1.88 9.27 -13.48
N ALA A 425 0.57 9.36 -13.72
CA ALA A 425 0.00 9.30 -15.06
C ALA A 425 0.52 10.40 -16.01
N ALA A 426 0.74 11.61 -15.49
CA ALA A 426 1.27 12.72 -16.27
C ALA A 426 2.70 12.47 -16.80
N GLU A 427 3.52 11.69 -16.08
CA GLU A 427 4.89 11.36 -16.48
C GLU A 427 4.95 10.45 -17.72
N PHE A 428 3.87 9.72 -18.00
CA PHE A 428 3.77 8.88 -19.20
C PHE A 428 3.36 9.67 -20.45
N GLY A 429 2.81 10.88 -20.29
CA GLY A 429 2.32 11.70 -21.40
C GLY A 429 1.39 10.91 -22.34
N GLY A 430 1.66 10.97 -23.65
CA GLY A 430 0.95 10.20 -24.67
C GLY A 430 1.56 8.83 -24.99
N ALA A 431 2.51 8.33 -24.19
CA ALA A 431 3.20 7.08 -24.48
C ALA A 431 2.25 5.87 -24.35
N ALA A 432 2.25 4.99 -25.34
CA ALA A 432 1.47 3.75 -25.30
C ALA A 432 2.26 2.63 -24.60
N PRO A 433 1.61 1.73 -23.83
CA PRO A 433 2.28 0.55 -23.30
C PRO A 433 2.87 -0.30 -24.41
N GLY A 434 4.12 -0.71 -24.19
CA GLY A 434 4.94 -1.46 -25.14
C GLY A 434 5.94 -0.57 -25.86
N SER A 435 5.75 0.76 -25.83
CA SER A 435 6.77 1.70 -26.31
C SER A 435 7.98 1.78 -25.39
N ALA A 436 9.13 2.14 -25.96
CA ALA A 436 10.37 2.35 -25.20
C ALA A 436 10.23 3.46 -24.16
N SER A 437 9.51 4.55 -24.50
CA SER A 437 9.24 5.66 -23.58
C SER A 437 8.37 5.23 -22.40
N PHE A 438 7.27 4.52 -22.65
CA PHE A 438 6.41 4.00 -21.58
C PHE A 438 7.18 3.06 -20.64
N THR A 439 8.00 2.17 -21.21
CA THR A 439 8.82 1.24 -20.43
C THR A 439 9.87 1.95 -19.58
N ALA A 440 10.52 2.97 -20.13
CA ALA A 440 11.50 3.76 -19.40
C ALA A 440 10.86 4.52 -18.23
N THR A 441 9.72 5.18 -18.46
CA THR A 441 8.97 5.90 -17.42
C THR A 441 8.51 4.95 -16.31
N TRP A 442 7.95 3.78 -16.66
CA TRP A 442 7.53 2.78 -15.69
C TRP A 442 8.67 2.32 -14.77
N LYS A 443 9.84 2.03 -15.35
CA LYS A 443 11.03 1.64 -14.59
C LYS A 443 11.59 2.77 -13.75
N ALA A 444 11.55 4.00 -14.25
CA ALA A 444 12.02 5.18 -13.53
C ALA A 444 11.18 5.44 -12.28
N ILE A 445 9.85 5.36 -12.38
CA ILE A 445 8.95 5.48 -11.22
C ILE A 445 9.21 4.36 -10.21
N ALA A 446 9.32 3.12 -10.67
CA ALA A 446 9.60 1.99 -9.80
C ALA A 446 10.97 2.07 -9.10
N ALA A 447 11.97 2.69 -9.74
CA ALA A 447 13.27 2.91 -9.12
C ALA A 447 13.24 4.08 -8.12
N ARG A 448 12.44 5.11 -8.40
CA ARG A 448 12.33 6.33 -7.59
C ARG A 448 11.48 6.11 -6.34
N GLU A 449 10.37 5.40 -6.47
CA GLU A 449 9.39 5.17 -5.39
C GLU A 449 8.87 3.71 -5.39
N PRO A 450 9.75 2.71 -5.20
CA PRO A 450 9.39 1.30 -5.33
C PRO A 450 8.21 0.90 -4.45
N GLU A 451 8.23 1.29 -3.18
CA GLU A 451 7.19 0.89 -2.21
C GLU A 451 5.82 1.48 -2.56
N LYS A 452 5.76 2.78 -2.87
CA LYS A 452 4.50 3.45 -3.27
C LYS A 452 3.95 2.88 -4.56
N PHE A 453 4.82 2.62 -5.53
CA PHE A 453 4.42 2.08 -6.82
C PHE A 453 3.94 0.63 -6.73
N GLU A 454 4.57 -0.18 -5.87
CA GLU A 454 4.10 -1.53 -5.57
C GLU A 454 2.77 -1.54 -4.82
N ALA A 455 2.61 -0.68 -3.81
CA ALA A 455 1.38 -0.54 -3.06
C ALA A 455 0.21 -0.17 -3.99
N ALA A 456 0.39 0.83 -4.86
CA ALA A 456 -0.63 1.21 -5.83
C ALA A 456 -0.97 0.08 -6.81
N GLN A 457 0.02 -0.70 -7.27
CA GLN A 457 -0.25 -1.86 -8.11
C GLN A 457 -1.02 -2.95 -7.37
N HIS A 458 -0.73 -3.16 -6.09
CA HIS A 458 -1.46 -4.08 -5.22
C HIS A 458 -2.91 -3.64 -5.01
N ASP A 459 -3.14 -2.36 -4.73
CA ASP A 459 -4.47 -1.78 -4.55
C ASP A 459 -5.32 -1.91 -5.83
N TYR A 460 -4.70 -1.72 -7.00
CA TYR A 460 -5.35 -1.96 -8.28
C TYR A 460 -5.83 -3.41 -8.42
N ILE A 461 -5.01 -4.39 -8.03
CA ILE A 461 -5.42 -5.81 -8.03
C ILE A 461 -6.51 -6.08 -7.00
N GLN A 462 -6.42 -5.46 -5.82
CA GLN A 462 -7.46 -5.57 -4.81
C GLN A 462 -8.82 -5.11 -5.35
N ARG A 463 -8.89 -3.93 -5.97
CA ARG A 463 -10.15 -3.42 -6.54
C ARG A 463 -10.63 -4.23 -7.73
N THR A 464 -9.74 -4.57 -8.66
CA THR A 464 -10.14 -5.15 -9.95
C THR A 464 -10.31 -6.67 -9.93
N HIS A 465 -9.76 -7.36 -8.94
CA HIS A 465 -9.85 -8.82 -8.82
C HIS A 465 -10.52 -9.24 -7.52
N TYR A 466 -9.94 -8.88 -6.38
CA TYR A 466 -10.41 -9.37 -5.09
C TYR A 466 -11.82 -8.86 -4.77
N GLN A 467 -12.07 -7.55 -4.90
CA GLN A 467 -13.38 -6.97 -4.59
C GLN A 467 -14.47 -7.45 -5.55
N VAL A 468 -14.17 -7.53 -6.85
CA VAL A 468 -15.11 -8.05 -7.86
C VAL A 468 -15.50 -9.50 -7.53
N GLN A 469 -14.55 -10.31 -7.07
CA GLN A 469 -14.83 -11.68 -6.69
C GLN A 469 -15.69 -11.78 -5.42
N LEU A 470 -15.45 -10.92 -4.42
CA LEU A 470 -16.30 -10.83 -3.24
C LEU A 470 -17.74 -10.48 -3.61
N ASP A 471 -17.92 -9.47 -4.48
CA ASP A 471 -19.23 -9.02 -4.94
C ASP A 471 -19.93 -10.08 -5.78
N THR A 472 -19.17 -10.82 -6.61
CA THR A 472 -19.68 -11.95 -7.40
C THR A 472 -20.22 -13.05 -6.50
N VAL A 473 -19.47 -13.44 -5.46
CA VAL A 473 -19.89 -14.48 -4.51
C VAL A 473 -21.09 -14.00 -3.69
N LYS A 474 -21.06 -12.77 -3.19
CA LYS A 474 -22.14 -12.19 -2.39
C LYS A 474 -23.43 -12.11 -3.19
N THR A 475 -23.36 -11.69 -4.45
CA THR A 475 -24.51 -11.67 -5.37
C THR A 475 -25.06 -13.09 -5.60
N ALA A 476 -24.20 -14.07 -5.81
CA ALA A 476 -24.62 -15.43 -6.14
C ALA A 476 -25.14 -16.24 -4.94
N THR A 477 -24.64 -15.96 -3.73
CA THR A 477 -24.85 -16.83 -2.54
C THR A 477 -25.43 -16.09 -1.33
N GLY A 478 -25.44 -14.76 -1.34
CA GLY A 478 -25.77 -13.94 -0.17
C GLY A 478 -24.68 -13.85 0.89
N LEU A 479 -23.60 -14.63 0.79
CA LEU A 479 -22.52 -14.65 1.78
C LEU A 479 -21.44 -13.61 1.47
N ASP A 480 -21.11 -12.79 2.48
CA ASP A 480 -20.00 -11.86 2.42
C ASP A 480 -18.69 -12.51 2.88
N LEU A 481 -17.87 -12.94 1.93
CA LEU A 481 -16.60 -13.61 2.23
C LEU A 481 -15.54 -12.69 2.85
N SER A 482 -15.72 -11.36 2.81
CA SER A 482 -14.80 -10.42 3.50
C SER A 482 -14.85 -10.55 5.02
N THR A 483 -15.93 -11.14 5.54
CA THR A 483 -16.17 -11.37 6.98
C THR A 483 -15.63 -12.70 7.49
N ARG A 484 -15.07 -13.54 6.59
CA ARG A 484 -14.54 -14.87 6.92
C ARG A 484 -13.07 -14.80 7.34
N SER A 485 -12.49 -15.96 7.69
CA SER A 485 -11.10 -16.05 8.16
C SER A 485 -10.09 -15.44 7.18
N ALA A 486 -8.93 -15.00 7.69
CA ALA A 486 -7.80 -14.54 6.88
C ALA A 486 -7.42 -15.57 5.79
N ALA A 487 -7.46 -16.86 6.12
CA ALA A 487 -7.23 -17.94 5.16
C ALA A 487 -8.25 -17.93 4.00
N ILE A 488 -9.54 -17.74 4.27
CA ILE A 488 -10.55 -17.61 3.21
C ILE A 488 -10.30 -16.35 2.38
N ARG A 489 -10.03 -15.21 3.02
CA ARG A 489 -9.75 -13.95 2.33
C ARG A 489 -8.56 -14.10 1.37
N ASP A 490 -7.46 -14.72 1.81
CA ASP A 490 -6.29 -15.02 0.98
C ASP A 490 -6.56 -16.01 -0.16
N VAL A 491 -7.36 -17.05 0.10
CA VAL A 491 -7.75 -18.01 -0.94
C VAL A 491 -8.65 -17.36 -2.00
N VAL A 492 -9.52 -16.43 -1.61
CA VAL A 492 -10.33 -15.64 -2.55
C VAL A 492 -9.44 -14.75 -3.40
N TRP A 493 -8.47 -14.04 -2.80
CA TRP A 493 -7.46 -13.26 -3.52
C TRP A 493 -6.75 -14.11 -4.57
N SER A 494 -6.10 -15.19 -4.12
CA SER A 494 -5.37 -16.13 -4.97
C SER A 494 -6.21 -16.64 -6.15
N THR A 495 -7.45 -17.01 -5.86
CA THR A 495 -8.37 -17.56 -6.86
C THR A 495 -8.76 -16.50 -7.89
N SER A 496 -9.04 -15.27 -7.45
CA SER A 496 -9.41 -14.15 -8.33
C SER A 496 -8.25 -13.71 -9.24
N VAL A 497 -7.01 -13.70 -8.74
CA VAL A 497 -5.84 -13.34 -9.54
C VAL A 497 -5.51 -14.43 -10.56
N GLN A 498 -5.61 -15.69 -10.17
CA GLN A 498 -5.25 -16.82 -11.03
C GLN A 498 -6.30 -17.13 -12.11
N HIS A 499 -7.59 -17.04 -11.78
CA HIS A 499 -8.70 -17.45 -12.67
C HIS A 499 -9.51 -16.27 -13.20
N GLY A 500 -9.19 -15.05 -12.77
CA GLY A 500 -9.91 -13.84 -13.13
C GLY A 500 -10.96 -13.41 -12.09
N PRO A 501 -11.40 -12.15 -12.18
CA PRO A 501 -12.18 -11.46 -11.14
C PRO A 501 -13.64 -11.94 -10.98
N GLU A 502 -14.18 -12.66 -11.97
CA GLU A 502 -15.57 -13.11 -12.01
C GLU A 502 -15.67 -14.64 -12.05
N THR A 503 -14.64 -15.34 -11.58
CA THR A 503 -14.60 -16.81 -11.67
C THR A 503 -15.72 -17.45 -10.84
N GLY A 504 -16.47 -18.37 -11.46
CA GLY A 504 -17.49 -19.16 -10.77
C GLY A 504 -16.93 -20.27 -9.86
N ALA A 505 -15.61 -20.43 -9.77
CA ALA A 505 -14.98 -21.53 -9.02
C ALA A 505 -15.34 -21.51 -7.52
N ILE A 506 -15.39 -20.33 -6.90
CA ILE A 506 -15.71 -20.19 -5.47
C ILE A 506 -17.18 -20.53 -5.20
N VAL A 507 -18.09 -20.06 -6.05
CA VAL A 507 -19.53 -20.36 -5.94
C VAL A 507 -19.79 -21.86 -6.09
N LYS A 508 -19.12 -22.53 -7.04
CA LYS A 508 -19.22 -24.00 -7.22
C LYS A 508 -18.70 -24.76 -6.00
N ALA A 509 -17.59 -24.29 -5.42
CA ALA A 509 -17.03 -24.88 -4.21
C ALA A 509 -17.98 -24.72 -3.01
N MET A 510 -18.59 -23.54 -2.83
CA MET A 510 -19.60 -23.32 -1.78
C MET A 510 -20.80 -24.24 -1.95
N ALA A 511 -21.36 -24.34 -3.15
CA ALA A 511 -22.48 -25.25 -3.42
C ALA A 511 -22.14 -26.72 -3.10
N ARG A 512 -20.89 -27.15 -3.35
CA ARG A 512 -20.43 -28.50 -2.99
C ARG A 512 -20.32 -28.70 -1.48
N VAL A 513 -19.82 -27.72 -0.75
CA VAL A 513 -19.72 -27.76 0.73
C VAL A 513 -21.11 -27.77 1.37
N GLU A 514 -22.01 -26.94 0.88
CA GLU A 514 -23.37 -26.84 1.40
C GLU A 514 -24.21 -28.08 1.06
N GLY A 515 -23.98 -28.68 -0.11
CA GLY A 515 -24.54 -30.00 -0.45
C GLY A 515 -24.08 -31.14 0.45
N GLN A 516 -23.01 -30.95 1.23
CA GLN A 516 -22.54 -31.91 2.25
C GLN A 516 -23.13 -31.63 3.65
N GLY A 517 -24.05 -30.66 3.76
CA GLY A 517 -24.74 -30.32 5.00
C GLY A 517 -23.99 -29.34 5.91
N LEU A 518 -22.89 -28.75 5.44
CA LEU A 518 -22.18 -27.68 6.15
C LEU A 518 -22.75 -26.31 5.76
N SER A 519 -22.73 -25.36 6.69
CA SER A 519 -23.24 -24.02 6.51
C SER A 519 -22.23 -22.97 7.00
N PRO A 520 -22.33 -21.70 6.56
CA PRO A 520 -21.47 -20.64 7.07
C PRO A 520 -21.49 -20.49 8.60
N ALA A 521 -22.57 -20.92 9.26
CA ALA A 521 -22.69 -20.90 10.72
C ALA A 521 -21.72 -21.87 11.44
N ASP A 522 -21.20 -22.88 10.73
CA ASP A 522 -20.24 -23.86 11.27
C ASP A 522 -18.81 -23.30 11.40
N GLY A 523 -18.63 -21.99 11.19
CA GLY A 523 -17.40 -21.25 11.49
C GLY A 523 -16.15 -21.86 10.83
N LYS A 524 -15.14 -22.19 11.64
CA LYS A 524 -13.87 -22.76 11.13
C LYS A 524 -14.05 -24.09 10.39
N ALA A 525 -15.08 -24.88 10.70
CA ALA A 525 -15.34 -26.14 9.99
C ALA A 525 -15.78 -25.89 8.54
N TYR A 526 -16.68 -24.91 8.35
CA TYR A 526 -17.07 -24.45 7.01
C TYR A 526 -15.89 -23.85 6.25
N ASP A 527 -15.09 -22.99 6.88
CA ASP A 527 -13.91 -22.38 6.23
C ASP A 527 -12.91 -23.44 5.78
N ARG A 528 -12.66 -24.47 6.59
CA ARG A 528 -11.78 -25.58 6.22
C ARG A 528 -12.33 -26.37 5.03
N ALA A 529 -13.64 -26.67 5.04
CA ALA A 529 -14.30 -27.37 3.95
C ALA A 529 -14.30 -26.55 2.65
N LEU A 530 -14.53 -25.24 2.76
CA LEU A 530 -14.54 -24.31 1.64
C LEU A 530 -13.15 -24.15 1.01
N ILE A 531 -12.08 -23.99 1.81
CA ILE A 531 -10.69 -23.99 1.30
C ILE A 531 -10.43 -25.26 0.48
N ASN A 532 -10.75 -26.43 1.06
CA ASN A 532 -10.56 -27.70 0.38
C ASN A 532 -11.35 -27.78 -0.93
N ALA A 533 -12.63 -27.39 -0.92
CA ALA A 533 -13.49 -27.43 -2.10
C ALA A 533 -13.03 -26.44 -3.19
N ILE A 534 -12.52 -25.26 -2.84
CA ILE A 534 -11.96 -24.30 -3.80
C ILE A 534 -10.74 -24.89 -4.49
N TYR A 535 -9.82 -25.51 -3.74
CA TYR A 535 -8.63 -26.11 -4.35
C TYR A 535 -8.94 -27.39 -5.14
N ASP A 536 -9.93 -28.18 -4.73
CA ASP A 536 -10.45 -29.29 -5.53
C ASP A 536 -11.01 -28.79 -6.86
N GLU A 537 -11.82 -27.72 -6.84
CA GLU A 537 -12.38 -27.14 -8.07
C GLU A 537 -11.25 -26.60 -8.97
N ARG A 538 -10.29 -25.85 -8.41
CA ARG A 538 -9.15 -25.30 -9.16
C ARG A 538 -8.25 -26.39 -9.76
N SER A 539 -8.13 -27.55 -9.10
CA SER A 539 -7.30 -28.68 -9.53
C SER A 539 -8.04 -29.77 -10.31
N LYS A 540 -9.34 -29.58 -10.58
CA LYS A 540 -10.16 -30.58 -11.27
C LYS A 540 -9.59 -30.92 -12.65
N ARG A 541 -9.71 -32.19 -13.02
CA ARG A 541 -9.23 -32.70 -14.31
C ARG A 541 -10.40 -33.04 -15.23
N ASN A 542 -10.22 -32.84 -16.53
CA ASN A 542 -11.14 -33.33 -17.55
C ASN A 542 -10.93 -34.84 -17.80
N ASP A 543 -11.73 -35.43 -18.69
CA ASP A 543 -11.66 -36.85 -19.04
C ASP A 543 -10.31 -37.27 -19.65
N ALA A 544 -9.57 -36.30 -20.23
CA ALA A 544 -8.22 -36.50 -20.75
C ALA A 544 -7.13 -36.36 -19.68
N GLY A 545 -7.50 -36.20 -18.40
CA GLY A 545 -6.56 -36.05 -17.28
C GLY A 545 -5.87 -34.68 -17.22
N GLN A 546 -6.28 -33.70 -18.03
CA GLN A 546 -5.72 -32.35 -18.03
C GLN A 546 -6.43 -31.46 -17.00
N LEU A 547 -5.74 -30.46 -16.45
CA LEU A 547 -6.40 -29.46 -15.59
C LEU A 547 -7.48 -28.73 -16.38
N ALA A 548 -8.73 -28.77 -15.90
CA ALA A 548 -9.89 -28.32 -16.66
C ALA A 548 -9.87 -26.80 -16.96
N TYR A 549 -9.21 -26.00 -16.13
CA TYR A 549 -9.03 -24.56 -16.33
C TYR A 549 -7.77 -24.18 -17.13
N PHE A 550 -6.92 -25.16 -17.45
CA PHE A 550 -5.61 -24.95 -18.08
C PHE A 550 -5.38 -25.90 -19.26
N THR A 551 -6.45 -26.30 -19.97
CA THR A 551 -6.36 -27.22 -21.10
C THR A 551 -5.51 -26.68 -22.26
N SER A 552 -5.37 -25.36 -22.37
CA SER A 552 -4.50 -24.68 -23.33
C SER A 552 -3.03 -24.59 -22.90
N ALA A 553 -2.71 -24.91 -21.63
CA ALA A 553 -1.34 -24.88 -21.12
C ALA A 553 -0.61 -26.20 -21.40
N SER A 554 0.72 -26.14 -21.53
CA SER A 554 1.55 -27.34 -21.71
C SER A 554 1.48 -28.28 -20.50
N ALA A 555 1.74 -29.57 -20.70
CA ALA A 555 1.72 -30.56 -19.62
C ALA A 555 2.63 -30.17 -18.43
N GLY A 556 3.82 -29.63 -18.72
CA GLY A 556 4.74 -29.13 -17.69
C GLY A 556 4.18 -27.95 -16.89
N VAL A 557 3.50 -27.01 -17.56
CA VAL A 557 2.82 -25.89 -16.89
C VAL A 557 1.66 -26.39 -16.04
N GLN A 558 0.87 -27.33 -16.53
CA GLN A 558 -0.22 -27.93 -15.76
C GLN A 558 0.28 -28.64 -14.50
N VAL A 559 1.42 -29.33 -14.56
CA VAL A 559 2.06 -29.95 -13.39
C VAL A 559 2.52 -28.89 -12.38
N SER A 560 3.17 -27.82 -12.84
CA SER A 560 3.60 -26.71 -11.98
C SER A 560 2.42 -26.03 -11.28
N VAL A 561 1.34 -25.76 -12.01
CA VAL A 561 0.10 -25.18 -11.48
C VAL A 561 -0.56 -26.09 -10.45
N ALA A 562 -0.61 -27.41 -10.71
CA ALA A 562 -1.15 -28.37 -9.75
C ALA A 562 -0.33 -28.44 -8.45
N ASN A 563 1.01 -28.42 -8.55
CA ASN A 563 1.90 -28.41 -7.39
C ASN A 563 1.77 -27.12 -6.58
N ARG A 564 1.61 -25.97 -7.25
CA ARG A 564 1.29 -24.70 -6.61
C ARG A 564 -0.01 -24.82 -5.81
N PHE A 565 -1.09 -25.31 -6.42
CA PHE A 565 -2.38 -25.45 -5.73
C PHE A 565 -2.31 -26.37 -4.51
N ALA A 566 -1.53 -27.46 -4.59
CA ALA A 566 -1.31 -28.32 -3.44
C ALA A 566 -0.57 -27.60 -2.29
N SER A 567 0.47 -26.82 -2.60
CA SER A 567 1.26 -26.08 -1.62
C SER A 567 0.44 -24.95 -0.98
N GLU A 568 -0.24 -24.16 -1.81
CA GLU A 568 -1.09 -23.04 -1.40
C GLU A 568 -2.28 -23.50 -0.54
N ARG A 569 -2.83 -24.70 -0.83
CA ARG A 569 -3.85 -25.35 0.02
C ARG A 569 -3.32 -25.69 1.40
N GLN A 570 -2.13 -26.28 1.49
CA GLN A 570 -1.51 -26.63 2.77
C GLN A 570 -1.29 -25.37 3.62
N ASP A 571 -0.77 -24.31 3.01
CA ASP A 571 -0.53 -23.05 3.69
C ASP A 571 -1.83 -22.37 4.14
N ALA A 572 -2.88 -22.35 3.31
CA ALA A 572 -4.19 -21.82 3.69
C ALA A 572 -4.81 -22.59 4.86
N LEU A 573 -4.71 -23.92 4.86
CA LEU A 573 -5.22 -24.76 5.95
C LEU A 573 -4.44 -24.56 7.25
N ALA A 574 -3.13 -24.33 7.15
CA ALA A 574 -2.27 -24.00 8.28
C ALA A 574 -2.61 -22.61 8.84
N MET A 575 -2.91 -21.62 7.98
CA MET A 575 -3.39 -20.30 8.41
C MET A 575 -4.69 -20.37 9.20
N LEU A 576 -5.60 -21.28 8.85
CA LEU A 576 -6.86 -21.48 9.58
C LEU A 576 -6.67 -22.18 10.95
N GLY A 577 -5.57 -22.92 11.10
CA GLY A 577 -5.18 -23.61 12.33
C GLY A 577 -4.42 -22.75 13.34
N ARG A 578 -3.91 -21.59 12.90
CA ARG A 578 -3.44 -20.51 13.77
C ARG A 578 -4.66 -19.74 14.32
#